data_AF-A0A661RX51-F1
#
_entry.id   AF-A0A661RX51-F1
#
_cell.length_a   1.000
_cell.length_b   1.000
_cell.length_c   1.000
_cell.angle_alpha   90.00
_cell.angle_beta   90.00
_cell.angle_gamma   90.00
#
_symmetry.space_group_name_H-M   'P 1'
#
loop_
_entity.id
_entity.type
_entity.pdbx_description
1 polymer ?
#
loop_
_entity_poly.entity_id
_entity_poly.type
_entity_poly.pdbx_seq_one_letter_code
_entity_poly.pdbx_strand_id
1 'polypeptide(L)'
;MPDIKGLLLEDASEIIENHHLTLSQIISNKDLNQGFGIILSFTPPAGSYVTANMPVTLVVNSPEKNKQMAPDKLNSVKLITHSLNPGFLKRHVRVETDIFGPIINLYNEYMKPGADINILVPLGLKTFFNIFIDHHLVRTIIIDPWNEDIDTGDTLLWESSPLQFYQPISPDLVKN
;
A
#
# COMPACT_ATOMS: atom_id res chain seq x y z
N MET A 1 -0.96 -8.77 -27.31
CA MET A 1 -1.22 -8.06 -26.04
C MET A 1 -2.36 -8.76 -25.32
N PRO A 2 -2.13 -9.33 -24.12
CA PRO A 2 -3.21 -9.92 -23.32
C PRO A 2 -4.24 -8.85 -22.90
N ASP A 3 -5.48 -9.28 -22.68
CA ASP A 3 -6.50 -8.41 -22.08
C ASP A 3 -6.37 -8.46 -20.56
N ILE A 4 -6.01 -7.31 -19.97
CA ILE A 4 -5.75 -7.13 -18.54
C ILE A 4 -6.70 -6.09 -17.93
N LYS A 5 -7.71 -5.64 -18.68
CA LYS A 5 -8.66 -4.64 -18.19
C LYS A 5 -9.48 -5.21 -17.04
N GLY A 6 -9.68 -4.43 -15.99
CA GLY A 6 -10.48 -4.85 -14.84
C GLY A 6 -9.77 -5.78 -13.87
N LEU A 7 -8.54 -6.19 -14.15
CA LEU A 7 -7.69 -6.93 -13.21
C LEU A 7 -7.09 -5.98 -12.16
N LEU A 8 -6.67 -6.54 -11.03
CA LEU A 8 -5.84 -5.83 -10.06
C LEU A 8 -4.45 -5.58 -10.68
N LEU A 9 -3.80 -4.50 -10.24
CA LEU A 9 -2.48 -4.12 -10.73
C LEU A 9 -1.44 -5.24 -10.53
N GLU A 10 -1.53 -5.98 -9.44
CA GLU A 10 -0.65 -7.12 -9.15
C GLU A 10 -0.83 -8.24 -10.19
N ASP A 11 -2.06 -8.71 -10.42
CA ASP A 11 -2.37 -9.74 -11.40
C ASP A 11 -1.97 -9.31 -12.82
N ALA A 12 -2.25 -8.05 -13.16
CA ALA A 12 -1.90 -7.49 -14.46
C ALA A 12 -0.38 -7.41 -14.65
N SER A 13 0.37 -7.06 -13.60
CA SER A 13 1.83 -7.01 -13.65
C SER A 13 2.44 -8.40 -13.86
N GLU A 14 1.91 -9.42 -13.19
CA GLU A 14 2.34 -10.81 -13.36
C GLU A 14 2.11 -11.29 -14.79
N ILE A 15 0.93 -10.99 -15.37
CA ILE A 15 0.62 -11.34 -16.77
C ILE A 15 1.60 -10.68 -17.73
N ILE A 16 1.93 -9.39 -17.53
CA ILE A 16 2.86 -8.65 -18.40
C ILE A 16 4.26 -9.26 -18.34
N GLU A 17 4.75 -9.56 -17.14
CA GLU A 17 6.05 -10.21 -16.93
C GLU A 17 6.11 -11.60 -17.57
N ASN A 18 5.06 -12.41 -17.39
CA ASN A 18 4.94 -13.75 -17.98
C ASN A 18 4.91 -13.74 -19.52
N HIS A 19 4.46 -12.64 -20.13
CA HIS A 19 4.50 -12.45 -21.58
C HIS A 19 5.79 -11.78 -22.09
N HIS A 20 6.81 -11.63 -21.23
CA HIS A 20 8.08 -10.97 -21.53
C HIS A 20 7.88 -9.53 -22.04
N LEU A 21 6.85 -8.84 -21.55
CA LEU A 21 6.61 -7.43 -21.82
C LEU A 21 7.24 -6.60 -20.68
N THR A 22 7.47 -5.31 -20.92
CA THR A 22 8.10 -4.44 -19.94
C THR A 22 7.13 -3.37 -19.47
N LEU A 23 6.86 -3.31 -18.16
CA LEU A 23 6.13 -2.17 -17.59
C LEU A 23 6.98 -0.91 -17.68
N SER A 24 6.50 0.09 -18.43
CA SER A 24 7.22 1.36 -18.60
C SER A 24 6.69 2.44 -17.66
N GLN A 25 5.38 2.52 -17.50
CA GLN A 25 4.72 3.58 -16.74
C GLN A 25 3.42 3.07 -16.11
N ILE A 26 3.17 3.49 -14.88
CA ILE A 26 1.91 3.24 -14.17
C ILE A 26 1.33 4.60 -13.81
N ILE A 27 0.16 4.91 -14.36
CA ILE A 27 -0.48 6.22 -14.23
C ILE A 27 -1.76 6.05 -13.42
N SER A 28 -1.97 6.91 -12.43
CA SER A 28 -3.22 6.97 -11.69
C SER A 28 -4.28 7.74 -12.45
N ASN A 29 -5.50 7.21 -12.42
CA ASN A 29 -6.69 7.95 -12.78
C ASN A 29 -7.83 7.56 -11.84
N LYS A 30 -8.87 8.38 -11.78
CA LYS A 30 -9.98 8.20 -10.84
C LYS A 30 -11.26 7.83 -11.57
N ASP A 31 -11.81 6.67 -11.22
CA ASP A 31 -13.14 6.20 -11.57
C ASP A 31 -13.86 5.74 -10.31
N LEU A 32 -14.98 6.41 -9.98
CA LEU A 32 -15.76 6.14 -8.78
C LEU A 32 -16.54 4.83 -8.85
N ASN A 33 -16.68 4.24 -10.03
CA ASN A 33 -17.43 2.99 -10.24
C ASN A 33 -16.54 1.75 -10.15
N GLN A 34 -15.23 1.92 -10.01
CA GLN A 34 -14.24 0.85 -10.00
C GLN A 34 -13.55 0.76 -8.64
N GLY A 35 -13.09 -0.44 -8.29
CA GLY A 35 -12.28 -0.66 -7.09
C GLY A 35 -10.90 0.00 -7.19
N PHE A 36 -10.28 0.30 -6.05
CA PHE A 36 -8.89 0.77 -6.00
C PHE A 36 -7.94 -0.28 -6.58
N GLY A 37 -6.90 0.15 -7.31
CA GLY A 37 -5.89 -0.74 -7.86
C GLY A 37 -6.31 -1.49 -9.13
N ILE A 38 -7.51 -1.25 -9.65
CA ILE A 38 -8.02 -1.90 -10.87
C ILE A 38 -7.46 -1.21 -12.13
N ILE A 39 -7.07 -2.01 -13.13
CA ILE A 39 -6.66 -1.49 -14.45
C ILE A 39 -7.86 -0.92 -15.21
N LEU A 40 -7.81 0.38 -15.48
CA LEU A 40 -8.83 1.10 -16.25
C LEU A 40 -8.57 1.01 -17.76
N SER A 41 -7.30 1.18 -18.15
CA SER A 41 -6.84 1.09 -19.54
C SER A 41 -5.34 0.81 -19.60
N PHE A 42 -4.88 0.40 -20.78
CA PHE A 42 -3.49 0.09 -21.01
C PHE A 42 -3.12 0.27 -22.49
N THR A 43 -1.83 0.50 -22.74
CA THR A 43 -1.26 0.68 -24.08
C THR A 43 -0.05 -0.23 -24.22
N PRO A 44 0.06 -1.06 -25.28
CA PRO A 44 -0.87 -1.23 -26.42
C PRO A 44 -2.24 -1.83 -26.03
N PRO A 45 -3.32 -1.63 -26.80
CA PRO A 45 -4.62 -2.21 -26.46
C PRO A 45 -4.65 -3.74 -26.65
N ALA A 46 -5.60 -4.41 -26.00
CA ALA A 46 -5.82 -5.85 -26.12
C ALA A 46 -5.84 -6.33 -27.58
N GLY A 47 -5.26 -7.49 -27.86
CA GLY A 47 -5.21 -8.08 -29.21
C GLY A 47 -4.17 -7.47 -30.14
N SER A 48 -3.49 -6.38 -29.75
CA SER A 48 -2.38 -5.81 -30.54
C SER A 48 -1.23 -6.81 -30.67
N TYR A 49 -0.56 -6.80 -31.83
CA TYR A 49 0.70 -7.49 -31.99
C TYR A 49 1.77 -6.84 -31.10
N VAL A 50 2.44 -7.65 -30.28
CA VAL A 50 3.48 -7.21 -29.35
C VAL A 50 4.68 -8.14 -29.45
N THR A 51 5.87 -7.59 -29.27
CA THR A 51 7.13 -8.33 -29.24
C THR A 51 7.69 -8.34 -27.82
N ALA A 52 8.64 -9.24 -27.54
CA ALA A 52 9.34 -9.24 -26.26
C ALA A 52 9.99 -7.88 -25.97
N ASN A 53 10.03 -7.51 -24.69
CA ASN A 53 10.49 -6.23 -24.13
C ASN A 53 9.74 -4.99 -24.64
N MET A 54 8.57 -5.17 -25.26
CA MET A 54 7.76 -4.03 -25.68
C MET A 54 7.23 -3.29 -24.43
N PRO A 55 7.36 -1.95 -24.37
CA PRO A 55 6.89 -1.19 -23.23
C PRO A 55 5.36 -1.16 -23.16
N VAL A 56 4.84 -1.35 -21.96
CA VAL A 56 3.41 -1.30 -21.63
C VAL A 56 3.18 -0.19 -20.61
N THR A 57 2.22 0.68 -20.92
CA THR A 57 1.75 1.72 -20.00
C THR A 57 0.40 1.29 -19.43
N LEU A 58 0.27 1.37 -18.11
CA LEU A 58 -0.96 1.05 -17.39
C LEU A 58 -1.61 2.31 -16.82
N VAL A 59 -2.93 2.35 -16.88
CA VAL A 59 -3.75 3.33 -16.16
C VAL A 59 -4.55 2.60 -15.10
N VAL A 60 -4.30 2.95 -13.85
CA VAL A 60 -4.83 2.26 -12.66
C VAL A 60 -5.78 3.17 -11.92
N ASN A 61 -6.84 2.60 -11.37
CA ASN A 61 -7.78 3.33 -10.56
C ASN A 61 -7.18 3.68 -9.19
N SER A 62 -7.17 4.98 -8.88
CA SER A 62 -6.67 5.53 -7.61
C SER A 62 -7.46 6.80 -7.25
N PRO A 63 -7.54 7.18 -5.96
CA PRO A 63 -8.05 8.49 -5.56
C PRO A 63 -7.27 9.65 -6.19
N GLU A 64 -5.98 9.42 -6.47
CA GLU A 64 -5.09 10.37 -7.13
C GLU A 64 -5.33 10.39 -8.64
N LYS A 65 -5.05 11.54 -9.27
CA LYS A 65 -5.20 11.71 -10.71
C LYS A 65 -3.92 12.21 -11.34
N ASN A 66 -3.52 11.61 -12.47
CA ASN A 66 -2.35 11.98 -13.25
C ASN A 66 -1.03 11.89 -12.48
N LYS A 67 -0.97 11.15 -11.37
CA LYS A 67 0.28 10.78 -10.71
C LYS A 67 0.89 9.57 -11.40
N GLN A 68 2.21 9.53 -11.46
CA GLN A 68 2.95 8.41 -12.02
C GLN A 68 3.62 7.64 -10.88
N MET A 69 3.50 6.32 -10.93
CA MET A 69 4.29 5.40 -10.13
C MET A 69 5.36 4.77 -11.03
N ALA A 70 6.59 4.75 -10.53
CA ALA A 70 7.68 4.03 -11.18
C ALA A 70 7.44 2.51 -11.07
N PRO A 71 7.55 1.73 -12.17
CA PRO A 71 7.23 0.30 -12.16
C PRO A 71 8.02 -0.55 -11.15
N ASP A 72 9.26 -0.16 -10.88
CA ASP A 72 10.15 -0.79 -9.90
C ASP A 72 9.58 -0.74 -8.48
N LYS A 73 8.71 0.23 -8.15
CA LYS A 73 8.03 0.27 -6.84
C LYS A 73 7.16 -0.96 -6.57
N LEU A 74 6.59 -1.60 -7.60
CA LEU A 74 5.74 -2.80 -7.44
C LEU A 74 6.46 -3.93 -6.70
N ASN A 75 7.73 -4.14 -7.05
CA ASN A 75 8.55 -5.21 -6.51
C ASN A 75 9.55 -4.72 -5.44
N SER A 76 9.50 -3.43 -5.10
CA SER A 76 10.41 -2.82 -4.12
C SER A 76 9.84 -2.89 -2.72
N VAL A 77 10.72 -3.24 -1.78
CA VAL A 77 10.45 -3.20 -0.35
C VAL A 77 11.42 -2.24 0.34
N LYS A 78 10.95 -1.54 1.37
CA LYS A 78 11.78 -0.72 2.24
C LYS A 78 11.77 -1.30 3.64
N LEU A 79 12.95 -1.38 4.27
CA LEU A 79 13.05 -1.70 5.69
C LEU A 79 12.84 -0.42 6.50
N ILE A 80 11.90 -0.46 7.45
CA ILE A 80 11.67 0.60 8.43
C ILE A 80 11.97 0.03 9.81
N THR A 81 12.79 0.74 10.56
CA THR A 81 13.18 0.37 11.92
C THR A 81 12.57 1.33 12.93
N HIS A 82 12.00 0.79 14.01
CA HIS A 82 11.56 1.54 15.18
C HIS A 82 12.20 0.96 16.44
N SER A 83 13.05 1.73 17.10
CA SER A 83 13.77 1.30 18.30
C SER A 83 12.92 1.49 19.55
N LEU A 84 12.86 0.46 20.39
CA LEU A 84 12.22 0.54 21.70
C LEU A 84 13.09 1.35 22.66
N ASN A 85 12.44 2.15 23.50
CA ASN A 85 13.14 2.86 24.57
C ASN A 85 13.89 1.89 25.50
N PRO A 86 15.08 2.27 26.00
CA PRO A 86 15.77 1.51 27.03
C PRO A 86 14.93 1.35 28.31
N GLY A 87 15.22 0.31 29.09
CA GLY A 87 14.47 0.00 30.30
C GLY A 87 14.82 -1.38 30.86
N PHE A 88 13.99 -1.87 31.78
CA PHE A 88 14.21 -3.15 32.46
C PHE A 88 13.16 -4.21 32.08
N LEU A 89 11.92 -3.79 31.87
CA LEU A 89 10.82 -4.70 31.56
C LEU A 89 10.65 -4.88 30.05
N LYS A 90 10.24 -6.09 29.67
CA LYS A 90 9.79 -6.33 28.30
C LYS A 90 8.54 -5.50 28.01
N ARG A 91 8.42 -5.04 26.78
CA ARG A 91 7.26 -4.29 26.29
C ARG A 91 6.45 -5.17 25.35
N HIS A 92 5.14 -5.11 25.45
CA HIS A 92 4.27 -5.79 24.51
C HIS A 92 4.20 -4.98 23.22
N VAL A 93 4.66 -5.55 22.12
CA VAL A 93 4.73 -4.88 20.82
C VAL A 93 3.79 -5.59 19.87
N ARG A 94 2.93 -4.81 19.21
CA ARG A 94 2.05 -5.30 18.17
C ARG A 94 2.17 -4.42 16.93
N VAL A 95 2.32 -5.04 15.77
CA VAL A 95 2.33 -4.34 14.48
C VAL A 95 1.20 -4.90 13.63
N GLU A 96 0.34 -4.00 13.18
CA GLU A 96 -0.83 -4.29 12.36
C GLU A 96 -0.73 -3.57 11.03
N THR A 97 -1.26 -4.16 9.97
CA THR A 97 -1.37 -3.54 8.65
C THR A 97 -2.71 -3.86 8.02
N ASP A 98 -3.22 -2.95 7.18
CA ASP A 98 -4.35 -3.23 6.30
C ASP A 98 -3.82 -3.36 4.87
N ILE A 99 -3.76 -4.61 4.41
CA ILE A 99 -3.40 -4.95 3.05
C ILE A 99 -4.64 -5.63 2.46
N PHE A 100 -5.35 -4.93 1.57
CA PHE A 100 -6.56 -5.38 0.88
C PHE A 100 -7.82 -5.56 1.74
N GLY A 101 -7.95 -4.86 2.87
CA GLY A 101 -9.15 -4.85 3.72
C GLY A 101 -9.02 -5.56 5.07
N PRO A 102 -8.43 -6.77 5.18
CA PRO A 102 -8.23 -7.40 6.48
C PRO A 102 -7.05 -6.77 7.23
N ILE A 103 -7.24 -6.57 8.54
CA ILE A 103 -6.15 -6.21 9.44
C ILE A 103 -5.31 -7.46 9.69
N ILE A 104 -4.05 -7.42 9.25
CA ILE A 104 -3.07 -8.48 9.45
C ILE A 104 -2.18 -8.11 10.64
N ASN A 105 -2.11 -9.01 11.63
CA ASN A 105 -1.14 -8.91 12.72
C ASN A 105 0.21 -9.43 12.25
N LEU A 106 1.11 -8.54 11.87
CA LEU A 106 2.46 -8.89 11.42
C LEU A 106 3.35 -9.32 12.60
N TYR A 107 3.09 -8.73 13.75
CA TYR A 107 3.91 -8.88 14.95
C TYR A 107 3.03 -8.75 16.19
N ASN A 108 3.23 -9.60 17.19
CA ASN A 108 2.48 -9.53 18.45
C ASN A 108 3.24 -10.31 19.56
N GLU A 109 4.24 -9.70 20.18
CA GLU A 109 5.06 -10.37 21.20
C GLU A 109 5.68 -9.42 22.23
N TYR A 110 6.32 -10.00 23.26
CA TYR A 110 7.03 -9.24 24.29
C TYR A 110 8.52 -9.10 23.94
N MET A 111 8.93 -7.88 23.60
CA MET A 111 10.30 -7.54 23.21
C MET A 111 11.13 -7.02 24.38
N LYS A 112 12.44 -7.26 24.31
CA LYS A 112 13.40 -6.69 25.28
C LYS A 112 13.47 -5.16 25.11
N PRO A 113 13.68 -4.41 26.20
CA PRO A 113 13.95 -2.98 26.10
C PRO A 113 15.19 -2.70 25.25
N GLY A 114 15.19 -1.60 24.50
CA GLY A 114 16.27 -1.25 23.57
C GLY A 114 16.34 -2.08 22.28
N ALA A 115 15.41 -3.01 22.06
CA ALA A 115 15.37 -3.80 20.82
C ALA A 115 14.75 -3.01 19.66
N ASP A 116 15.09 -3.40 18.43
CA ASP A 116 14.57 -2.81 17.20
C ASP A 116 13.41 -3.61 16.63
N ILE A 117 12.33 -2.92 16.31
CA ILE A 117 11.22 -3.45 15.49
C ILE A 117 11.57 -3.17 14.03
N ASN A 118 11.72 -4.23 13.24
CA ASN A 118 12.10 -4.16 11.84
C ASN A 118 10.91 -4.57 10.95
N ILE A 119 10.42 -3.65 10.12
CA ILE A 119 9.22 -3.84 9.29
C ILE A 119 9.61 -3.68 7.82
N LEU A 120 9.34 -4.70 7.01
CA LEU A 120 9.45 -4.62 5.55
C LEU A 120 8.14 -4.08 4.98
N VAL A 121 8.20 -2.92 4.32
CA VAL A 121 7.03 -2.27 3.71
C VAL A 121 7.11 -2.35 2.18
N PRO A 122 6.05 -2.83 1.49
CA PRO A 122 6.00 -2.81 0.03
C PRO A 122 5.74 -1.38 -0.47
N LEU A 123 6.48 -0.91 -1.48
CA LEU A 123 6.39 0.48 -1.95
C LEU A 123 5.33 0.71 -3.04
N GLY A 124 4.91 -0.36 -3.72
CA GLY A 124 3.96 -0.30 -4.83
C GLY A 124 2.49 -0.35 -4.41
N LEU A 125 2.22 -0.55 -3.12
CA LEU A 125 0.87 -0.71 -2.59
C LEU A 125 0.52 0.43 -1.64
N LYS A 126 -0.68 1.00 -1.80
CA LYS A 126 -1.22 1.95 -0.83
C LYS A 126 -1.67 1.20 0.41
N THR A 127 -0.97 1.39 1.53
CA THR A 127 -1.22 0.67 2.79
C THR A 127 -0.73 1.48 3.98
N PHE A 128 -1.09 1.07 5.19
CA PHE A 128 -0.55 1.63 6.43
C PHE A 128 -0.11 0.53 7.40
N PHE A 129 0.83 0.87 8.27
CA PHE A 129 1.32 0.03 9.35
C PHE A 129 1.18 0.77 10.67
N ASN A 130 0.51 0.17 11.65
CA ASN A 130 0.34 0.71 12.98
C ASN A 130 1.23 -0.06 13.96
N ILE A 131 2.04 0.67 14.71
CA ILE A 131 2.91 0.13 15.75
C ILE A 131 2.31 0.47 17.11
N PHE A 132 1.99 -0.56 17.88
CA PHE A 132 1.49 -0.46 19.24
C PHE A 132 2.55 -0.92 20.23
N ILE A 133 2.72 -0.17 21.32
CA ILE A 133 3.55 -0.53 22.46
C ILE A 133 2.67 -0.49 23.70
N ASP A 134 2.60 -1.61 24.43
CA ASP A 134 1.74 -1.82 25.59
C ASP A 134 0.29 -1.39 25.33
N HIS A 135 -0.25 -1.78 24.16
CA HIS A 135 -1.61 -1.47 23.68
C HIS A 135 -1.87 -0.01 23.27
N HIS A 136 -0.85 0.87 23.31
CA HIS A 136 -0.97 2.25 22.83
C HIS A 136 -0.41 2.38 21.41
N LEU A 137 -1.14 3.02 20.50
CA LEU A 137 -0.64 3.38 19.18
C LEU A 137 0.48 4.41 19.34
N VAL A 138 1.69 4.05 18.92
CA VAL A 138 2.89 4.90 19.02
C VAL A 138 3.27 5.50 17.68
N ARG A 139 3.02 4.77 16.58
CA ARG A 139 3.41 5.21 15.23
C ARG A 139 2.50 4.63 14.17
N THR A 140 2.22 5.42 13.14
CA THR A 140 1.59 5.00 11.90
C THR A 140 2.54 5.31 10.75
N ILE A 141 2.80 4.33 9.90
CA ILE A 141 3.57 4.48 8.67
C ILE A 141 2.57 4.37 7.52
N ILE A 142 2.50 5.36 6.65
CA ILE A 142 1.61 5.37 5.48
C ILE A 142 2.48 5.24 4.24
N ILE A 143 2.16 4.24 3.42
CA ILE A 143 2.73 4.08 2.09
C ILE A 143 1.71 4.57 1.09
N ASP A 144 2.11 5.56 0.29
CA ASP A 144 1.36 5.97 -0.90
C ASP A 144 2.27 5.84 -2.13
N PRO A 145 2.05 4.83 -3.00
CA PRO A 145 2.87 4.63 -4.20
C PRO A 145 2.86 5.84 -5.16
N TRP A 146 1.79 6.63 -5.11
CA TRP A 146 1.55 7.80 -5.97
C TRP A 146 2.24 9.07 -5.44
N ASN A 147 2.84 9.00 -4.26
CA ASN A 147 3.66 10.06 -3.67
C ASN A 147 5.13 9.60 -3.57
N GLU A 148 6.06 10.55 -3.56
CA GLU A 148 7.50 10.28 -3.43
C GLU A 148 7.89 10.01 -1.97
N ASP A 149 7.25 10.72 -1.03
CA ASP A 149 7.55 10.61 0.38
C ASP A 149 6.74 9.48 1.04
N ILE A 150 7.45 8.64 1.79
CA ILE A 150 6.82 7.73 2.75
C ILE A 150 6.57 8.53 4.01
N ASP A 151 5.31 8.71 4.36
CA ASP A 151 4.95 9.33 5.63
C ASP A 151 5.20 8.32 6.74
N THR A 152 6.36 8.46 7.39
CA THR A 152 6.75 7.63 8.52
C THR A 152 6.17 8.14 9.84
N GLY A 153 5.34 9.18 9.83
CA GLY A 153 4.78 9.81 11.04
C GLY A 153 5.82 10.52 11.91
N ASP A 154 7.07 10.63 11.44
CA ASP A 154 8.14 11.36 12.14
C ASP A 154 8.02 12.88 11.90
N THR A 155 7.23 13.28 10.90
CA THR A 155 6.84 14.66 10.64
C THR A 155 5.42 14.84 11.16
N LEU A 156 5.27 15.51 12.31
CA LEU A 156 3.98 16.02 12.79
C LEU A 156 3.49 17.12 11.83
N LEU A 157 3.00 16.74 10.65
CA LEU A 157 2.11 17.59 9.87
C LEU A 157 0.70 17.34 10.39
N TRP A 158 0.28 18.21 11.29
CA TRP A 158 -1.07 18.30 11.86
C TRP A 158 -2.15 18.67 10.82
N GLU A 159 -1.82 18.68 9.53
CA GLU A 159 -2.77 18.87 8.45
C GLU A 159 -2.95 17.56 7.69
N SER A 160 -4.19 17.07 7.69
CA SER A 160 -4.72 15.90 6.99
C SER A 160 -4.58 14.55 7.70
N SER A 161 -5.34 14.39 8.79
CA SER A 161 -5.78 13.08 9.27
C SER A 161 -6.37 12.25 8.10
N PRO A 162 -5.84 11.04 7.79
CA PRO A 162 -6.48 10.10 6.87
C PRO A 162 -7.65 9.35 7.51
N LEU A 163 -8.05 9.71 8.74
CA LEU A 163 -9.14 9.08 9.49
C LEU A 163 -10.53 9.21 8.82
N GLN A 164 -10.63 9.72 7.60
CA GLN A 164 -11.87 9.65 6.83
C GLN A 164 -12.26 8.22 6.41
N PHE A 165 -11.38 7.22 6.55
CA PHE A 165 -11.74 5.81 6.35
C PHE A 165 -12.41 5.15 7.57
N TYR A 166 -12.43 5.83 8.72
CA TYR A 166 -13.20 5.39 9.90
C TYR A 166 -14.34 6.37 10.17
N GLN A 167 -15.49 6.16 9.51
CA GLN A 167 -16.74 6.49 10.19
C GLN A 167 -17.03 5.33 11.14
N PRO A 168 -17.03 5.52 12.47
CA PRO A 168 -17.59 4.52 13.36
C PRO A 168 -19.03 4.29 12.93
N ILE A 169 -19.40 3.04 12.68
CA ILE A 169 -20.79 2.64 12.52
C ILE A 169 -21.50 3.13 13.79
N SER A 170 -22.38 4.12 13.65
CA SER A 170 -23.17 4.62 14.79
C SER A 170 -23.97 3.46 15.38
N PRO A 171 -23.95 3.23 16.70
CA PRO A 171 -24.74 2.16 17.34
C PRO A 171 -26.27 2.35 17.28
N ASP A 172 -26.79 3.44 16.69
CA ASP A 172 -28.20 3.81 16.78
C ASP A 172 -29.07 3.32 15.62
N LEU A 173 -28.95 2.05 15.24
CA LEU A 173 -30.00 1.34 14.51
C LEU A 173 -30.23 -0.07 15.10
N VAL A 174 -30.44 -0.13 16.41
CA VAL A 174 -31.27 -1.16 17.03
C VAL A 174 -32.43 -0.46 17.73
N LYS A 175 -33.48 -0.16 16.95
CA LYS A 175 -34.86 0.05 17.41
C LYS A 175 -35.81 0.19 16.22
N ASN A 176 -36.31 -0.95 15.74
CA ASN A 176 -37.73 -1.32 15.62
C ASN A 176 -37.89 -2.48 14.64
#